data_AF-A0A090WZW4-F1
#
_entry.id   AF-A0A090WZW4-F1
#
_cell.length_a   1.000
_cell.length_b   1.000
_cell.length_c   1.000
_cell.angle_alpha   90.00
_cell.angle_beta   90.00
_cell.angle_gamma   90.00
#
_symmetry.space_group_name_H-M   'P 1'
#
loop_
_entity.id
_entity.type
_entity.pdbx_description
1 polymer ?
#
loop_
_entity_poly.entity_id
_entity_poly.type
_entity_poly.pdbx_seq_one_letter_code
_entity_poly.pdbx_strand_id
1 'polypeptide(L)'
;MANVTLRYKEIANGKKSLYLDYYPAIINPATGKETRREFLKLQIHSVPKNEMEKSHNKETIQFAELVRSKRLIQIRDKEYGFKENINFSLNFVAFYQTIIEDITIKVAVIIIYLGRLR
;
A
#
# COMPACT_ATOMS: atom_id res chain seq x y z
N MET A 1 -1.15 16.06 -14.29
CA MET A 1 -1.64 14.68 -14.16
C MET A 1 -0.51 13.82 -13.66
N ALA A 2 -0.73 13.14 -12.53
CA ALA A 2 0.24 12.18 -12.06
C ALA A 2 0.41 11.00 -13.03
N ASN A 3 1.66 10.59 -13.23
CA ASN A 3 2.05 9.48 -14.08
C ASN A 3 2.72 8.37 -13.26
N VAL A 4 2.41 7.13 -13.63
CA VAL A 4 3.02 5.91 -13.07
C VAL A 4 3.64 5.11 -14.20
N THR A 5 4.95 4.92 -14.15
CA THR A 5 5.71 4.17 -15.16
C THR A 5 6.37 2.94 -14.55
N LEU A 6 6.21 1.78 -15.19
CA LEU A 6 6.93 0.58 -14.82
C LEU A 6 8.37 0.69 -15.35
N ARG A 7 9.34 0.49 -14.48
CA ARG A 7 10.77 0.52 -14.80
C ARG A 7 11.47 -0.67 -14.17
N TYR A 8 12.70 -0.91 -14.61
CA TYR A 8 13.54 -1.96 -14.08
C TYR A 8 14.89 -1.40 -13.62
N LYS A 9 15.46 -2.02 -12.60
CA LYS A 9 16.79 -1.76 -12.08
C LYS A 9 17.58 -3.05 -12.13
N GLU A 10 18.79 -3.01 -12.68
CA GLU A 10 19.68 -4.17 -12.64
C GLU A 10 20.08 -4.49 -11.19
N ILE A 11 20.06 -5.78 -10.86
CA ILE A 11 20.47 -6.30 -9.56
C ILE A 11 21.47 -7.43 -9.77
N ALA A 12 22.06 -7.91 -8.67
CA ALA A 12 23.00 -9.02 -8.71
C ALA A 12 22.40 -10.28 -9.37
N ASN A 13 23.29 -11.18 -9.80
CA ASN A 13 22.95 -12.49 -10.39
C ASN A 13 22.18 -12.43 -11.72
N GLY A 14 22.43 -11.39 -12.53
CA GLY A 14 21.85 -11.28 -13.87
C GLY A 14 20.33 -11.12 -13.87
N LYS A 15 19.77 -10.55 -12.80
CA LYS A 15 18.34 -10.27 -12.67
C LYS A 15 18.07 -8.76 -12.74
N LYS A 16 16.81 -8.41 -13.01
CA LYS A 16 16.31 -7.04 -12.97
C LYS A 16 15.16 -6.97 -11.99
N SER A 17 15.17 -6.01 -11.07
CA SER A 17 14.08 -5.75 -10.16
C SER A 17 13.13 -4.71 -10.75
N LEU A 18 11.83 -5.00 -10.72
CA LEU A 18 10.78 -4.11 -11.22
C LEU A 18 10.33 -3.13 -10.13
N TYR A 19 10.16 -1.87 -10.54
CA TYR A 19 9.69 -0.80 -9.67
C TYR A 19 8.80 0.19 -10.44
N LEU A 20 7.95 0.89 -9.70
CA LEU A 20 7.14 1.98 -10.23
C LEU A 20 7.84 3.31 -9.98
N ASP A 21 7.88 4.16 -11.00
CA ASP A 21 8.38 5.53 -10.93
C ASP A 21 7.20 6.49 -11.08
N TYR A 22 7.05 7.35 -10.08
CA TYR A 22 5.95 8.30 -9.90
C TYR A 22 6.39 9.72 -10.26
N TYR A 23 5.55 10.44 -11.00
CA TYR A 23 5.75 11.87 -11.22
C TYR A 23 4.41 12.61 -11.16
N PRO A 24 4.20 13.56 -10.23
CA PRO A 24 5.12 13.99 -9.15
C PRO A 24 5.32 12.90 -8.08
N ALA A 25 6.21 13.15 -7.11
CA ALA A 25 6.45 12.21 -6.01
C ALA A 25 5.19 11.98 -5.17
N ILE A 26 5.00 10.76 -4.66
CA ILE A 26 3.86 10.39 -3.81
C ILE A 26 4.30 10.27 -2.36
N ILE A 27 3.37 10.48 -1.41
CA ILE A 27 3.64 10.22 0.00
C ILE A 27 3.58 8.72 0.25
N ASN A 28 4.66 8.15 0.79
CA ASN A 28 4.68 6.75 1.21
C ASN A 28 3.77 6.59 2.44
N PRO A 29 2.74 5.73 2.40
CA PRO A 29 1.81 5.57 3.52
C PRO A 29 2.47 5.01 4.79
N ALA A 30 3.56 4.24 4.65
CA ALA A 30 4.26 3.64 5.79
C ALA A 30 5.21 4.61 6.48
N THR A 31 5.85 5.52 5.74
CA THR A 31 6.88 6.42 6.29
C THR A 31 6.42 7.88 6.39
N GLY A 32 5.31 8.24 5.74
CA GLY A 32 4.82 9.62 5.63
C GLY A 32 5.70 10.55 4.79
N LYS A 33 6.80 10.04 4.22
CA LYS A 33 7.75 10.83 3.42
C LYS A 33 7.44 10.72 1.93
N GLU A 34 7.79 11.76 1.19
CA GLU A 34 7.72 11.72 -0.26
C GLU A 34 8.67 10.64 -0.81
N THR A 35 8.16 9.85 -1.73
CA THR A 35 8.92 8.87 -2.50
C THR A 35 8.54 8.97 -3.98
N ARG A 36 9.58 8.87 -4.81
CA ARG A 36 9.43 8.77 -6.25
C ARG A 36 9.31 7.31 -6.73
N ARG A 37 9.75 6.36 -5.91
CA ARG A 37 9.93 4.96 -6.32
C ARG A 37 9.26 3.99 -5.36
N GLU A 38 8.56 3.00 -5.91
CA GLU A 38 8.03 1.85 -5.17
C GLU A 38 8.57 0.56 -5.80
N PHE A 39 9.39 -0.16 -5.06
CA PHE A 39 9.91 -1.46 -5.52
C PHE A 39 8.86 -2.54 -5.32
N LEU A 40 8.50 -3.24 -6.40
CA LEU A 40 7.43 -4.25 -6.39
C LEU A 40 7.88 -5.59 -5.79
N LYS A 41 9.17 -5.74 -5.45
CA LYS A 41 9.82 -7.01 -5.08
C LYS A 41 9.68 -8.11 -6.16
N LEU A 42 9.28 -7.75 -7.37
CA LEU A 42 9.26 -8.61 -8.53
C LEU A 42 10.62 -8.55 -9.23
N GLN A 43 11.07 -9.71 -9.70
CA GLN A 43 12.35 -9.86 -10.39
C GLN A 43 12.15 -10.62 -11.69
N ILE A 44 12.89 -10.21 -12.71
CA ILE A 44 12.92 -10.88 -14.02
C ILE A 44 14.37 -11.23 -14.38
N HIS A 45 14.56 -12.24 -15.22
CA HIS A 45 15.87 -12.57 -15.76
C HIS A 45 16.29 -11.49 -16.75
N SER A 46 17.50 -10.93 -16.60
CA SER A 46 18.03 -9.92 -17.51
C SER A 46 18.22 -10.48 -18.92
N VAL A 47 18.71 -11.72 -18.99
CA VAL A 47 18.90 -12.51 -20.23
C VAL A 47 18.28 -13.89 -20.01
N PRO A 48 17.02 -14.13 -20.44
CA PRO A 48 16.37 -15.42 -20.28
C PRO A 48 16.97 -16.46 -21.24
N LYS A 49 17.42 -17.58 -20.70
CA LYS A 49 18.11 -18.67 -21.44
C LYS A 49 17.14 -19.70 -21.99
N ASN A 50 16.11 -20.03 -21.22
CA ASN A 50 15.16 -21.11 -21.54
C ASN A 50 13.74 -20.56 -21.75
N GLU A 51 12.86 -21.34 -22.39
CA GLU A 51 11.45 -20.96 -22.59
C GLU A 51 10.72 -20.73 -21.26
N MET A 52 11.02 -21.51 -20.23
CA MET A 52 10.48 -21.31 -18.88
C MET A 52 10.84 -19.91 -18.32
N GLU A 53 12.09 -19.47 -18.49
CA GLU A 53 12.51 -18.13 -18.02
C GLU A 53 11.84 -17.01 -18.84
N LYS A 54 11.61 -17.24 -20.14
CA LYS A 54 10.84 -16.31 -20.99
C LYS A 54 9.38 -16.22 -20.54
N SER A 55 8.72 -17.35 -20.24
CA SER A 55 7.34 -17.36 -19.72
C SER A 55 7.26 -16.65 -18.38
N HIS A 56 8.18 -16.97 -17.46
CA HIS A 56 8.27 -16.31 -16.17
C HIS A 56 8.41 -14.80 -16.29
N ASN A 57 9.32 -14.32 -17.16
CA ASN A 57 9.48 -12.89 -17.41
C ASN A 57 8.18 -12.27 -17.96
N LYS A 58 7.52 -12.92 -18.91
CA LYS A 58 6.27 -12.45 -19.51
C LYS A 58 5.15 -12.31 -18.48
N GLU A 59 4.92 -13.36 -17.69
CA GLU A 59 3.90 -13.38 -16.64
C GLU A 59 4.20 -12.32 -15.55
N THR A 60 5.46 -12.21 -15.14
CA THR A 60 5.88 -11.25 -14.12
C THR A 60 5.73 -9.80 -14.59
N ILE A 61 6.07 -9.51 -15.85
CA ILE A 61 5.88 -8.17 -16.44
C ILE A 61 4.40 -7.86 -16.58
N GLN A 62 3.58 -8.81 -17.04
CA GLN A 62 2.13 -8.63 -17.14
C GLN A 62 1.51 -8.32 -15.77
N PHE A 63 1.91 -9.05 -14.74
CA PHE A 63 1.47 -8.77 -13.38
C PHE A 63 1.92 -7.38 -12.89
N ALA A 64 3.17 -6.98 -13.18
CA ALA A 64 3.67 -5.66 -12.82
C ALA A 64 2.90 -4.52 -13.54
N GLU A 65 2.49 -4.72 -14.79
CA GLU A 65 1.64 -3.79 -15.55
C GLU A 65 0.22 -3.67 -14.96
N LEU A 66 -0.35 -4.77 -14.47
CA LEU A 66 -1.61 -4.73 -13.72
C LEU A 66 -1.48 -3.91 -12.44
N VAL A 67 -0.39 -4.10 -11.68
CA VAL A 67 -0.12 -3.31 -10.48
C VAL A 67 0.06 -1.82 -10.82
N ARG A 68 0.84 -1.50 -11.86
CA ARG A 68 1.00 -0.11 -12.37
C ARG A 68 -0.35 0.52 -12.70
N SER A 69 -1.21 -0.21 -13.41
CA SER A 69 -2.54 0.27 -13.82
C SER A 69 -3.42 0.55 -12.61
N LYS A 70 -3.43 -0.37 -11.63
CA LYS A 70 -4.14 -0.17 -10.35
C LYS A 70 -3.65 1.07 -9.61
N ARG A 71 -2.33 1.27 -9.50
CA ARG A 71 -1.74 2.45 -8.85
C ARG A 71 -2.11 3.75 -9.55
N LEU A 72 -2.14 3.76 -10.88
CA LEU A 72 -2.55 4.93 -11.66
C LEU A 72 -4.01 5.31 -11.37
N ILE A 73 -4.91 4.33 -11.28
CA ILE A 73 -6.31 4.55 -10.91
C ILE A 73 -6.38 5.17 -9.50
N GLN A 74 -5.71 4.57 -8.52
CA GLN A 74 -5.72 5.09 -7.13
C GLN A 74 -5.25 6.54 -7.02
N ILE A 75 -4.21 6.92 -7.77
CA ILE A 75 -3.72 8.30 -7.74
C ILE A 75 -4.72 9.25 -8.40
N ARG A 76 -5.34 8.84 -9.52
CA ARG A 76 -6.36 9.66 -10.19
C ARG A 76 -7.60 9.81 -9.32
N ASP A 77 -8.07 8.73 -8.71
CA ASP A 77 -9.22 8.75 -7.80
C ASP A 77 -8.98 9.75 -6.67
N LYS A 78 -7.77 9.76 -6.10
CA LYS A 78 -7.36 10.75 -5.09
C LYS A 78 -7.28 12.18 -5.64
N GLU A 79 -6.74 12.39 -6.85
CA GLU A 79 -6.67 13.70 -7.50
C GLU A 79 -8.07 14.31 -7.74
N TYR A 80 -9.05 13.48 -8.12
CA TYR A 80 -10.41 13.91 -8.45
C TYR A 80 -11.42 13.73 -7.31
N GLY A 81 -10.99 13.24 -6.15
CA GLY A 81 -11.85 13.06 -4.97
C GLY A 81 -12.84 11.89 -5.06
N PHE A 82 -12.63 10.94 -5.97
CA PHE A 82 -13.37 9.69 -5.96
C PHE A 82 -12.94 8.87 -4.74
N LYS A 83 -13.90 8.56 -3.86
CA LYS A 83 -13.64 7.62 -2.76
C LYS A 83 -13.47 6.23 -3.37
N GLU A 84 -12.39 5.53 -3.01
CA GLU A 84 -12.31 4.09 -3.25
C GLU A 84 -13.60 3.46 -2.72
N ASN A 85 -14.21 2.52 -3.46
CA ASN A 85 -15.34 1.73 -3.00
C ASN A 85 -14.89 0.77 -1.89
N ILE A 86 -14.40 1.31 -0.78
CA ILE A 86 -14.08 0.56 0.42
C ILE A 86 -15.43 0.31 1.08
N ASN A 87 -16.01 -0.84 0.75
CA ASN A 87 -17.18 -1.34 1.44
C ASN A 87 -16.70 -1.83 2.81
N PHE A 88 -16.55 -0.90 3.77
CA PHE A 88 -16.31 -1.27 5.14
C PHE A 88 -17.59 -1.93 5.65
N SER A 89 -17.62 -3.25 5.70
CA SER A 89 -18.61 -4.00 6.48
C SER A 89 -18.30 -3.88 7.98
N LEU A 90 -18.04 -2.67 8.46
CA LEU A 90 -17.99 -2.38 9.88
C LEU A 90 -19.42 -2.11 10.30
N ASN A 91 -19.95 -2.97 11.16
CA ASN A 91 -21.18 -2.65 11.87
C ASN A 91 -20.88 -1.45 12.78
N PHE A 92 -21.36 -0.28 12.37
CA PHE A 92 -21.17 0.97 13.09
C PHE A 92 -21.58 0.86 14.57
N VAL A 93 -22.64 0.09 14.86
CA VAL A 93 -23.12 -0.14 16.22
C VAL A 93 -22.08 -0.90 17.04
N ALA A 94 -21.49 -1.96 16.49
CA ALA A 94 -20.46 -2.75 17.17
C ALA A 94 -19.19 -1.91 17.44
N PHE A 95 -18.75 -1.11 16.47
CA PHE A 95 -17.61 -0.21 16.66
C PHE A 95 -17.89 0.89 17.70
N TYR A 96 -19.10 1.44 17.71
CA TYR A 96 -19.47 2.45 18.68
C TYR A 96 -19.56 1.89 20.10
N GLN A 97 -20.06 0.66 20.25
CA GLN A 97 -20.10 -0.05 21.53
C GLN A 97 -18.71 -0.25 22.13
N THR A 98 -17.72 -0.66 21.33
CA THR A 98 -16.35 -0.86 21.84
C THR A 98 -15.70 0.44 22.32
N ILE A 99 -15.98 1.56 21.65
CA ILE A 99 -15.52 2.89 22.11
C ILE A 99 -16.16 3.24 23.46
N ILE A 100 -17.46 3.02 23.61
CA ILE A 100 -18.17 3.30 24.88
C ILE A 100 -17.60 2.45 26.00
N GLU A 101 -17.38 1.16 25.77
CA GLU A 101 -16.82 0.25 26.78
C GLU A 101 -15.43 0.72 27.24
N ASP A 102 -14.53 1.06 26.31
CA ASP A 102 -13.18 1.54 26.63
C ASP A 102 -13.21 2.85 27.44
N ILE A 103 -14.06 3.82 27.05
CA ILE A 103 -14.23 5.07 27.80
C ILE A 103 -14.78 4.79 29.20
N THR A 104 -15.79 3.93 29.30
CA THR A 104 -16.44 3.60 30.58
C THR A 104 -15.45 2.96 31.55
N ILE A 105 -14.62 2.03 31.07
CA ILE A 105 -13.55 1.40 31.86
C ILE A 105 -12.54 2.45 32.33
N LYS A 106 -12.06 3.32 31.43
CA LYS A 106 -11.10 4.37 31.78
C LYS A 106 -11.63 5.33 32.84
N VAL A 107 -12.89 5.76 32.73
CA VAL A 107 -13.54 6.62 33.71
C VAL A 107 -13.67 5.91 35.06
N ALA A 108 -14.10 4.64 35.07
CA ALA A 108 -14.22 3.86 36.30
C ALA A 108 -12.87 3.70 37.02
N VAL A 109 -11.79 3.44 36.28
CA VAL A 109 -10.43 3.35 36.83
C VAL A 109 -10.03 4.68 37.46
N ILE A 110 -10.23 5.81 36.78
CA ILE A 110 -9.90 7.14 37.32
C ILE A 110 -10.67 7.41 38.63
N ILE A 111 -11.96 7.10 38.68
CA ILE A 111 -12.79 7.28 39.88
C ILE A 111 -12.24 6.43 41.05
N ILE A 112 -11.85 5.18 40.81
CA ILE A 112 -11.28 4.30 41.83
C ILE A 112 -9.94 4.83 42.35
N TYR A 113 -9.06 5.32 41.47
CA TYR A 113 -7.77 5.89 41.85
C TYR A 113 -7.95 7.17 42.68
N LEU A 114 -8.84 8.07 42.26
CA LEU A 114 -9.14 9.30 43.01
C LEU A 114 -9.82 9.02 44.35
N GLY A 115 -10.67 7.99 44.42
CA GLY A 115 -11.32 7.56 45.66
C GLY A 115 -10.37 6.93 46.68
N ARG A 116 -9.25 6.34 46.25
CA ARG A 116 -8.19 5.79 47.13
C ARG A 116 -7.20 6.82 47.66
N LEU A 117 -7.21 8.05 47.12
CA LEU A 117 -6.34 9.15 47.54
C LEU A 117 -6.97 10.05 48.63
N ARG A 118 -8.18 9.71 49.09
CA ARG A 118 -8.87 10.31 50.23
C ARG A 118 -8.78 9.39 51.44
#